data_AF-A0A811Z1I4-F1
#
_entry.id   AF-A0A811Z1I4-F1
#
_cell.length_a   1.000
_cell.length_b   1.000
_cell.length_c   1.000
_cell.angle_alpha   90.00
_cell.angle_beta   90.00
_cell.angle_gamma   90.00
#
_symmetry.space_group_name_H-M   'P 1'
#
loop_
_entity.id
_entity.type
_entity.pdbx_description
1 polymer ?
#
loop_
_entity_poly.entity_id
_entity_poly.type
_entity_poly.pdbx_seq_one_letter_code
_entity_poly.pdbx_strand_id
1 'polypeptide(L)'
;MQKIKCIVVGRGAIGKTCLLISYTTNKFPFEYVLFMIGGEPYTLGLFDTAGQEDYDRLRLLSYPQTDVFLVCFSVVSPSSFENVKEKGVPEITHHYDPYTIEKLAKNKQKPSTPETAEKLARDLKAVKYVECSALTQKGLKNVFHKAILALEPPEPKKSLRCALL
;
A
#
# COMPACT_ATOMS: atom_id res chain seq x y z
N MET A 1 7.71 -21.59 4.59
CA MET A 1 6.94 -20.79 3.61
C MET A 1 6.13 -19.77 4.37
N GLN A 2 6.57 -18.51 4.37
CA GLN A 2 5.93 -17.44 5.12
C GLN A 2 4.69 -16.95 4.37
N LYS A 3 3.53 -16.99 5.04
CA LYS A 3 2.27 -16.45 4.51
C LYS A 3 2.18 -14.99 4.93
N ILE A 4 1.91 -14.11 3.97
CA ILE A 4 1.79 -12.67 4.16
C ILE A 4 0.38 -12.27 3.74
N LYS A 5 -0.37 -11.63 4.62
CA LYS A 5 -1.66 -11.01 4.34
C LYS A 5 -1.44 -9.55 3.95
N CYS A 6 -1.76 -9.24 2.69
CA CYS A 6 -1.69 -7.90 2.13
C CYS A 6 -3.09 -7.36 1.83
N ILE A 7 -3.50 -6.31 2.53
CA ILE A 7 -4.78 -5.63 2.29
C ILE A 7 -4.56 -4.37 1.46
N VAL A 8 -5.32 -4.23 0.38
CA VAL A 8 -5.31 -3.03 -0.46
C VAL A 8 -6.48 -2.12 -0.10
N VAL A 9 -6.16 -0.90 0.34
CA VAL A 9 -7.15 0.10 0.81
C VAL A 9 -7.00 1.41 0.04
N GLY A 10 -8.06 2.21 0.04
CA GLY A 10 -8.12 3.50 -0.67
C GLY A 10 -9.48 3.74 -1.28
N ARG A 11 -9.72 4.97 -1.75
CA ARG A 11 -11.03 5.43 -2.24
C ARG A 11 -11.60 4.54 -3.37
N GLY A 12 -12.92 4.56 -3.53
CA GLY A 12 -13.60 3.93 -4.66
C GLY A 12 -13.05 4.40 -6.01
N ALA A 13 -13.08 3.52 -7.00
CA ALA A 13 -12.70 3.81 -8.40
C ALA A 13 -11.25 4.28 -8.65
N ILE A 14 -10.32 4.14 -7.70
CA ILE A 14 -8.90 4.47 -7.92
C ILE A 14 -8.08 3.36 -8.61
N GLY A 15 -8.70 2.20 -8.86
CA GLY A 15 -8.05 1.08 -9.54
C GLY A 15 -7.42 -0.01 -8.64
N LYS A 16 -7.85 -0.16 -7.37
CA LYS A 16 -7.39 -1.24 -6.48
C LYS A 16 -7.62 -2.64 -7.07
N THR A 17 -8.85 -2.90 -7.51
CA THR A 17 -9.21 -4.16 -8.17
C THR A 17 -8.40 -4.37 -9.45
N CYS A 18 -8.21 -3.31 -10.26
CA CYS A 18 -7.37 -3.37 -11.45
C CYS A 18 -5.91 -3.71 -11.12
N LEU A 19 -5.35 -3.08 -10.08
CA LEU A 19 -3.99 -3.35 -9.59
C LEU A 19 -3.81 -4.84 -9.28
N LEU A 20 -4.75 -5.41 -8.53
CA LEU A 20 -4.68 -6.81 -8.12
C LEU A 20 -4.86 -7.75 -9.32
N ILE A 21 -5.90 -7.55 -10.15
CA ILE A 21 -6.18 -8.36 -11.34
C ILE A 21 -5.00 -8.34 -12.33
N SER A 22 -4.42 -7.16 -12.57
CA SER A 22 -3.26 -7.03 -13.46
C SER A 22 -2.04 -7.78 -12.91
N TYR A 23 -1.90 -7.88 -11.58
CA TYR A 23 -0.78 -8.59 -10.96
C TYR A 23 -0.99 -10.11 -10.97
N THR A 24 -2.22 -10.58 -10.76
CA THR A 24 -2.58 -12.00 -10.65
C THR A 24 -2.90 -12.67 -12.00
N THR A 25 -2.46 -12.09 -13.13
CA THR A 25 -2.71 -12.66 -14.48
C THR A 25 -4.20 -12.73 -14.83
N ASN A 26 -4.95 -11.65 -14.60
CA ASN A 26 -6.39 -11.53 -14.87
C ASN A 26 -7.31 -12.44 -14.05
N LYS A 27 -6.83 -12.98 -12.92
CA LYS A 27 -7.67 -13.70 -11.96
C LYS A 27 -8.07 -12.79 -10.81
N PHE A 28 -9.33 -12.81 -10.41
CA PHE A 28 -9.75 -12.02 -9.26
C PHE A 28 -8.98 -12.47 -7.99
N PRO A 29 -8.45 -11.54 -7.18
CA PRO A 29 -7.59 -11.85 -6.05
C PRO A 29 -8.40 -12.44 -4.88
N PHE A 30 -8.63 -13.76 -4.93
CA PHE A 30 -8.91 -14.57 -3.74
C PHE A 30 -7.85 -15.65 -3.53
N GLU A 31 -6.74 -15.58 -4.27
CA GLU A 31 -5.69 -16.60 -4.32
C GLU A 31 -4.39 -16.08 -3.73
N TYR A 32 -3.65 -16.99 -3.09
CA TYR A 32 -2.29 -16.76 -2.66
C TYR A 32 -1.34 -16.83 -3.86
N VAL A 33 -0.51 -15.81 -4.04
CA VAL A 33 0.52 -15.78 -5.09
C VAL A 33 1.86 -16.18 -4.49
N LEU A 34 2.54 -17.14 -5.12
CA LEU A 34 3.92 -17.49 -4.76
C LEU A 34 4.87 -16.42 -5.31
N PHE A 35 5.75 -15.90 -4.44
CA PHE A 35 6.69 -14.85 -4.78
C PHE A 35 8.09 -15.20 -4.25
N MET A 36 9.14 -14.93 -5.04
CA MET A 36 10.52 -15.25 -4.67
C MET A 36 11.29 -13.96 -4.35
N ILE A 37 11.87 -13.86 -3.15
CA ILE A 37 12.75 -12.75 -2.75
C ILE A 37 14.04 -13.34 -2.23
N GLY A 38 15.18 -12.93 -2.80
CA GLY A 38 16.49 -13.47 -2.39
C GLY A 38 16.63 -14.98 -2.58
N GLY A 39 15.78 -15.62 -3.39
CA GLY A 39 15.72 -17.08 -3.53
C GLY A 39 14.77 -17.79 -2.55
N GLU A 40 14.16 -17.06 -1.60
CA GLU A 40 13.22 -17.60 -0.63
C GLU A 40 11.75 -17.49 -1.11
N PRO A 41 10.93 -18.55 -0.96
CA PRO A 41 9.54 -18.55 -1.35
C PRO A 41 8.61 -17.95 -0.27
N TYR A 42 7.89 -16.91 -0.67
CA TYR A 42 6.84 -16.23 0.08
C TYR A 42 5.47 -16.49 -0.53
N THR A 43 4.43 -16.52 0.31
CA THR A 43 3.04 -16.72 -0.10
C THR A 43 2.23 -15.49 0.23
N LEU A 44 1.92 -14.68 -0.79
CA LEU A 44 1.23 -13.41 -0.62
C LEU A 44 -0.27 -13.58 -0.85
N GLY A 45 -1.06 -13.45 0.20
CA GLY A 45 -2.51 -13.34 0.11
C GLY A 45 -2.91 -11.91 -0.19
N LEU A 46 -3.64 -11.70 -1.29
CA LEU A 46 -4.08 -10.39 -1.77
C LEU A 46 -5.55 -10.18 -1.45
N PHE A 47 -5.86 -9.15 -0.67
CA PHE A 47 -7.22 -8.86 -0.21
C PHE A 47 -7.67 -7.51 -0.74
N ASP A 48 -8.56 -7.53 -1.73
CA ASP A 48 -9.22 -6.33 -2.24
C ASP A 48 -10.25 -5.81 -1.22
N THR A 49 -10.41 -4.48 -1.11
CA THR A 49 -11.41 -3.87 -0.23
C THR A 49 -12.26 -2.85 -0.97
N ALA A 50 -13.53 -2.75 -0.56
CA ALA A 50 -14.41 -1.70 -1.04
C ALA A 50 -13.89 -0.33 -0.57
N GLY A 51 -13.79 0.61 -1.50
CA GLY A 51 -13.33 1.98 -1.23
C GLY A 51 -14.44 3.01 -1.01
N GLN A 52 -15.70 2.55 -0.99
CA GLN A 52 -16.87 3.38 -0.74
C GLN A 52 -17.14 3.42 0.77
N GLU A 53 -17.73 4.53 1.25
CA GLU A 53 -17.95 4.76 2.67
C GLU A 53 -19.01 3.84 3.27
N ASP A 54 -20.00 3.44 2.45
CA ASP A 54 -21.06 2.50 2.84
C ASP A 54 -20.51 1.14 3.30
N TYR A 55 -19.26 0.83 2.94
CA TYR A 55 -18.59 -0.43 3.26
C TYR A 55 -17.53 -0.29 4.35
N ASP A 56 -17.40 0.87 5.02
CA ASP A 56 -16.38 1.10 6.04
C ASP A 56 -16.37 0.01 7.12
N ARG A 57 -17.55 -0.36 7.64
CA ARG A 57 -17.68 -1.42 8.67
C ARG A 57 -17.26 -2.79 8.15
N LEU A 58 -17.59 -3.12 6.90
CA LEU A 58 -17.22 -4.39 6.28
C LEU A 58 -15.71 -4.44 6.00
N ARG A 59 -15.12 -3.32 5.59
CA ARG A 59 -13.67 -3.22 5.35
C ARG A 59 -12.86 -3.49 6.61
N LEU A 60 -13.31 -2.99 7.77
CA LEU A 60 -12.67 -3.24 9.06
C LEU A 60 -12.64 -4.73 9.46
N LEU A 61 -13.61 -5.54 9.01
CA LEU A 61 -13.60 -6.99 9.27
C LEU A 61 -12.42 -7.70 8.59
N SER A 62 -11.86 -7.10 7.55
CA SER A 62 -10.70 -7.66 6.86
C SER A 62 -9.39 -7.42 7.59
N TYR A 63 -9.28 -6.41 8.47
CA TYR A 63 -8.01 -5.92 9.03
C TYR A 63 -7.29 -6.81 10.07
N PRO A 64 -7.96 -7.66 10.86
CA PRO A 64 -7.27 -8.50 11.83
C PRO A 64 -6.15 -9.33 11.21
N GLN A 65 -5.00 -9.41 11.88
CA GLN A 65 -3.83 -10.20 11.46
C GLN A 65 -3.26 -9.79 10.09
N THR A 66 -3.35 -8.51 9.73
CA THR A 66 -2.75 -7.98 8.50
C THR A 66 -1.27 -7.72 8.69
N ASP A 67 -0.44 -8.27 7.81
CA ASP A 67 1.01 -8.04 7.84
C ASP A 67 1.37 -6.72 7.17
N VAL A 68 0.73 -6.40 6.03
CA VAL A 68 1.01 -5.18 5.26
C VAL A 68 -0.25 -4.57 4.66
N PHE A 69 -0.33 -3.24 4.69
CA PHE A 69 -1.35 -2.45 4.01
C PHE A 69 -0.77 -1.75 2.79
N LEU A 70 -1.42 -1.90 1.64
CA LEU A 70 -1.20 -1.05 0.48
C LEU A 70 -2.23 0.07 0.48
N VAL A 71 -1.78 1.26 0.87
CA VAL A 71 -2.62 2.48 0.87
C VAL A 71 -2.53 3.14 -0.49
N CYS A 72 -3.57 3.01 -1.29
CA CYS A 72 -3.61 3.48 -2.67
C CYS A 72 -4.33 4.83 -2.81
N PHE A 73 -3.81 5.65 -3.71
CA PHE A 73 -4.49 6.81 -4.27
C PHE A 73 -4.17 6.89 -5.77
N SER A 74 -4.93 7.68 -6.51
CA SER A 74 -4.68 7.93 -7.93
C SER A 74 -3.99 9.29 -8.11
N VAL A 75 -2.84 9.31 -8.77
CA VAL A 75 -2.05 10.53 -9.01
C VAL A 75 -2.80 11.59 -9.84
N VAL A 76 -3.75 11.15 -10.66
CA VAL A 76 -4.63 12.02 -11.46
C VAL A 76 -5.92 12.43 -10.72
N SER A 77 -6.15 11.91 -9.52
CA SER A 77 -7.29 12.28 -8.67
C SER A 77 -6.79 12.81 -7.31
N PRO A 78 -6.51 14.12 -7.20
CA PRO A 78 -6.00 14.72 -5.97
C PRO A 78 -6.94 14.51 -4.76
N SER A 79 -8.25 14.44 -4.99
CA SER A 79 -9.22 14.09 -3.95
C SER A 79 -8.97 12.72 -3.31
N SER A 80 -8.42 11.75 -4.05
CA SER A 80 -8.05 10.44 -3.50
C SER A 80 -6.78 10.50 -2.65
N PHE A 81 -5.87 11.44 -2.94
CA PHE A 81 -4.68 11.71 -2.15
C PHE A 81 -5.04 12.33 -0.79
N GLU A 82 -5.91 13.34 -0.78
CA GLU A 82 -6.39 13.94 0.48
C GLU A 82 -7.18 12.92 1.32
N ASN A 83 -7.95 12.03 0.68
CA ASN A 83 -8.67 10.98 1.41
C ASN A 83 -7.73 10.02 2.15
N VAL A 84 -6.53 9.74 1.62
CA VAL A 84 -5.52 8.95 2.33
C VAL A 84 -5.08 9.65 3.62
N LYS A 85 -4.93 10.97 3.57
CA LYS A 85 -4.51 11.81 4.70
C LYS A 85 -5.62 11.95 5.76
N GLU A 86 -6.85 12.16 5.31
CA GLU A 86 -8.01 12.45 6.18
C GLU A 86 -8.65 11.18 6.76
N LYS A 87 -8.64 10.07 6.02
CA LYS A 87 -9.42 8.88 6.34
C LYS A 87 -8.62 7.59 6.28
N GLY A 88 -7.90 7.36 5.18
CA GLY A 88 -7.24 6.08 4.91
C GLY A 88 -6.26 5.67 6.01
N VAL A 89 -5.28 6.51 6.33
CA VAL A 89 -4.32 6.19 7.41
C VAL A 89 -4.93 6.31 8.79
N PRO A 90 -5.71 7.37 9.14
CA PRO A 90 -6.43 7.42 10.39
C PRO A 90 -7.22 6.14 10.67
N GLU A 91 -7.98 5.59 9.72
CA GLU A 91 -8.74 4.34 9.88
C GLU A 91 -7.87 3.12 10.20
N ILE A 92 -6.74 2.96 9.50
CA ILE A 92 -5.79 1.86 9.76
C ILE A 92 -5.14 2.04 11.13
N THR A 93 -4.74 3.27 11.45
CA THR A 93 -4.11 3.59 12.74
C THR A 93 -5.11 3.51 13.88
N HIS A 94 -6.39 3.84 13.70
CA HIS A 94 -7.43 3.77 14.73
C HIS A 94 -7.77 2.34 15.10
N HIS A 95 -7.66 1.43 14.13
CA HIS A 95 -7.75 -0.01 14.39
C HIS A 95 -6.55 -0.53 15.21
N TYR A 96 -5.48 0.26 15.34
CA TYR A 96 -4.27 -0.05 16.13
C TYR A 96 -3.99 0.92 17.31
N ASP A 97 -4.66 2.07 17.42
CA ASP A 97 -4.50 3.09 18.49
C ASP A 97 -5.60 4.18 18.42
N PRO A 98 -6.39 4.47 19.49
CA PRO A 98 -7.63 5.25 19.42
C PRO A 98 -7.54 6.78 19.24
N TYR A 99 -6.39 7.40 18.92
CA TYR A 99 -6.21 8.83 19.20
C TYR A 99 -6.00 9.83 18.05
N THR A 100 -6.27 9.49 16.78
CA THR A 100 -6.02 10.48 15.70
C THR A 100 -7.15 10.62 14.70
N ILE A 101 -8.16 11.41 15.05
CA ILE A 101 -9.14 11.96 14.10
C ILE A 101 -9.32 13.44 14.43
N GLU A 102 -8.45 14.30 13.93
CA GLU A 102 -8.84 15.71 13.78
C GLU A 102 -8.13 16.41 12.62
N LYS A 103 -8.97 17.05 11.79
CA LYS A 103 -8.70 17.89 10.61
C LYS A 103 -8.25 17.17 9.35
N LEU A 104 -9.02 17.35 8.28
CA LEU A 104 -8.70 18.33 7.23
C LEU A 104 -9.93 18.58 6.34
N ALA A 105 -9.98 19.79 5.78
CA ALA A 105 -10.81 20.14 4.65
C ALA A 105 -10.17 21.32 3.91
N LYS A 106 -10.33 21.27 2.58
CA LYS A 106 -9.99 22.26 1.55
C LYS A 106 -8.59 22.09 0.98
N ASN A 107 -8.52 21.88 -0.34
CA ASN A 107 -7.80 22.77 -1.27
C ASN A 107 -8.09 22.41 -2.75
N LYS A 108 -8.05 23.42 -3.62
CA LYS A 108 -8.30 23.33 -5.08
C LYS A 108 -7.04 22.80 -5.80
N GLN A 109 -7.04 21.53 -6.23
CA GLN A 109 -5.78 20.80 -6.49
C GLN A 109 -5.44 20.49 -7.95
N LYS A 110 -4.13 20.37 -8.19
CA LYS A 110 -3.47 19.84 -9.38
C LYS A 110 -3.05 18.38 -9.12
N PRO A 111 -2.73 17.57 -10.15
CA PRO A 111 -2.22 16.21 -9.97
C PRO A 111 -1.08 16.14 -8.94
N SER A 112 -1.04 15.09 -8.13
CA SER A 112 -0.01 14.94 -7.09
C SER A 112 1.33 14.67 -7.75
N THR A 113 2.36 15.47 -7.42
CA THR A 113 3.72 15.20 -7.88
C THR A 113 4.39 14.10 -7.04
N PRO A 114 5.39 13.37 -7.57
CA PRO A 114 6.12 12.36 -6.82
C PRO A 114 6.68 12.89 -5.50
N GLU A 115 7.20 14.12 -5.47
CA GLU A 115 7.79 14.73 -4.27
C GLU A 115 6.75 14.98 -3.19
N THR A 116 5.54 15.38 -3.60
CA THR A 116 4.40 15.60 -2.70
C THR A 116 3.94 14.27 -2.11
N ALA A 117 3.91 13.22 -2.93
CA ALA A 117 3.52 11.90 -2.49
C ALA A 117 4.55 11.22 -1.57
N GLU A 118 5.84 11.39 -1.84
CA GLU A 118 6.89 10.96 -0.94
C GLU A 118 6.84 11.69 0.39
N LYS A 119 6.55 13.00 0.37
CA LYS A 119 6.37 13.77 1.60
C LYS A 119 5.20 13.23 2.40
N LEU A 120 4.06 12.97 1.76
CA LEU A 120 2.91 12.37 2.44
C LEU A 120 3.26 11.00 3.03
N ALA A 121 3.96 10.13 2.29
CA ALA A 121 4.41 8.84 2.82
C ALA A 121 5.27 8.99 4.08
N ARG A 122 6.17 9.98 4.11
CA ARG A 122 6.96 10.30 5.31
C ARG A 122 6.08 10.81 6.46
N ASP A 123 5.18 11.73 6.19
CA ASP A 123 4.27 12.32 7.18
C ASP A 123 3.36 11.25 7.81
N LEU A 124 2.93 10.27 7.01
CA LEU A 124 2.11 9.12 7.42
C LEU A 124 2.93 7.97 8.02
N LYS A 125 4.27 8.11 8.14
CA LYS A 125 5.20 7.06 8.60
C LYS A 125 5.11 5.77 7.77
N ALA A 126 4.73 5.85 6.51
CA ALA A 126 4.73 4.73 5.59
C ALA A 126 6.16 4.29 5.26
N VAL A 127 6.38 2.99 5.10
CA VAL A 127 7.72 2.43 4.81
C VAL A 127 8.27 2.92 3.47
N LYS A 128 7.41 3.00 2.43
CA LYS A 128 7.83 3.40 1.09
C LYS A 128 6.67 3.94 0.24
N TYR A 129 6.95 4.95 -0.58
CA TYR A 129 6.11 5.36 -1.70
C TYR A 129 6.53 4.65 -3.00
N VAL A 130 5.56 4.16 -3.78
CA VAL A 130 5.79 3.52 -5.08
C VAL A 130 4.68 3.92 -6.06
N GLU A 131 5.05 4.35 -7.26
CA GLU A 131 4.13 4.56 -8.37
C GLU A 131 4.01 3.32 -9.25
N CYS A 132 2.80 3.06 -9.71
CA CYS A 132 2.54 2.03 -10.70
C CYS A 132 1.35 2.38 -11.61
N SER A 133 1.24 1.66 -12.72
CA SER A 133 0.07 1.67 -13.59
C SER A 133 -0.38 0.23 -13.80
N ALA A 134 -1.59 -0.09 -13.35
CA ALA A 134 -2.20 -1.39 -13.63
C ALA A 134 -2.37 -1.60 -15.14
N LEU A 135 -2.75 -0.54 -15.86
CA LEU A 135 -3.01 -0.56 -17.31
C LEU A 135 -1.75 -0.90 -18.13
N THR A 136 -0.64 -0.21 -17.86
CA THR A 136 0.63 -0.42 -18.61
C THR A 136 1.55 -1.43 -17.94
N GLN A 137 1.15 -1.96 -16.78
CA GLN A 137 1.93 -2.83 -15.90
C GLN A 137 3.26 -2.23 -15.41
N LYS A 138 3.52 -0.94 -15.67
CA LYS A 138 4.73 -0.25 -15.21
C LYS A 138 4.72 -0.18 -13.69
N GLY A 139 5.80 -0.61 -13.05
CA GLY A 139 5.96 -0.57 -11.58
C GLY A 139 5.11 -1.59 -10.81
N LEU A 140 4.27 -2.38 -11.48
CA LEU A 140 3.30 -3.26 -10.84
C LEU A 140 3.96 -4.31 -9.93
N LYS A 141 4.94 -5.06 -10.45
CA LYS A 141 5.71 -6.04 -9.66
C LYS A 141 6.48 -5.39 -8.50
N ASN A 142 6.94 -4.15 -8.70
CA ASN A 142 7.72 -3.44 -7.69
C ASN A 142 6.88 -3.08 -6.45
N VAL A 143 5.57 -2.79 -6.61
CA VAL A 143 4.67 -2.54 -5.48
C VAL A 143 4.67 -3.72 -4.50
N PHE A 144 4.40 -4.93 -5.00
CA PHE A 144 4.32 -6.12 -4.16
C PHE A 144 5.69 -6.57 -3.64
N HIS A 145 6.76 -6.40 -4.45
CA HIS A 145 8.12 -6.66 -3.99
C HIS A 145 8.49 -5.74 -2.80
N LYS A 146 8.19 -4.44 -2.89
CA LYS A 146 8.45 -3.49 -1.80
C LYS A 146 7.56 -3.74 -0.58
N ALA A 147 6.33 -4.20 -0.77
CA ALA A 147 5.45 -4.57 0.34
C ALA A 147 6.01 -5.72 1.17
N ILE A 148 6.60 -6.74 0.53
CA ILE A 148 7.20 -7.87 1.26
C ILE A 148 8.52 -7.45 1.90
N LEU A 149 9.39 -6.73 1.18
CA LEU A 149 10.64 -6.22 1.74
C LEU A 149 10.43 -5.26 2.93
N ALA A 150 9.27 -4.60 3.02
CA ALA A 150 8.92 -3.77 4.16
C ALA A 150 8.69 -4.56 5.47
N LEU A 151 8.50 -5.88 5.37
CA LEU A 151 8.36 -6.79 6.50
C LEU A 151 9.69 -7.40 6.95
N GLU A 152 10.71 -7.33 6.09
CA GLU A 152 12.05 -7.78 6.45
C GLU A 152 12.71 -6.74 7.37
N PRO A 153 13.45 -7.19 8.41
CA PRO A 153 14.20 -6.27 9.25
C PRO A 153 15.17 -5.47 8.37
N PRO A 154 15.39 -4.18 8.66
CA PRO A 154 16.32 -3.36 7.89
C PRO A 154 17.69 -4.03 7.90
N GLU A 155 18.29 -4.21 6.72
CA GLU A 155 19.65 -4.74 6.65
C GLU A 155 20.56 -3.92 7.58
N PRO A 156 21.36 -4.56 8.44
CA PRO A 156 22.32 -3.83 9.27
C PRO A 156 23.19 -3.01 8.32
N LYS A 157 23.22 -1.68 8.52
CA LYS A 157 24.07 -0.78 7.74
C LYS A 157 25.48 -1.33 7.80
N LYS A 158 25.97 -1.91 6.70
CA LYS A 158 27.37 -2.34 6.60
C LYS A 158 28.21 -1.08 6.75
N SER A 159 28.82 -0.88 7.93
CA SER A 159 29.87 0.13 8.05
C SER A 159 30.93 -0.28 7.04
N LEU A 160 31.22 0.59 6.07
CA LEU A 160 32.35 0.40 5.16
C LEU A 160 33.64 0.39 5.99
N ARG A 161 34.00 -0.78 6.53
CA ARG A 161 35.38 -1.04 6.93
C ARG A 161 36.09 -1.42 5.65
N CYS A 162 36.72 -0.42 5.04
CA CYS A 162 37.81 -0.50 4.06
C CYS A 162 37.76 -1.69 3.10
N ALA A 163 37.47 -1.44 1.82
CA ALA A 163 37.77 -2.40 0.77
C ALA A 163 39.23 -2.19 0.30
N LEU A 164 39.99 -3.27 0.24
CA LEU A 164 41.34 -3.30 -0.32
C LEU A 164 41.40 -4.43 -1.35
N LEU A 165 41.25 -4.03 -2.62
CA LEU A 165 42.08 -4.35 -3.79
C LEU A 165 41.59 -3.50 -4.98
#